data_AF-E1WJV4-F1
#
_entry.id   AF-E1WJV4-F1
#
_cell.length_a   1.000
_cell.length_b   1.000
_cell.length_c   1.000
_cell.angle_alpha   90.00
_cell.angle_beta   90.00
_cell.angle_gamma   90.00
#
_symmetry.space_group_name_H-M   'P 1'
#
loop_
_entity.id
_entity.type
_entity.pdbx_description
1 polymer ?
#
loop_
_entity_poly.entity_id
_entity_poly.type
_entity_poly.pdbx_seq_one_letter_code
_entity_poly.pdbx_strand_id
1 'polypeptide(L)'
;MFAGGSKSFSIFPLRVVYMPVENQDVQASILLSVSKKRFKRAVKRNRVKRQLREAYRMHKHQLLQILTDKQQQLAIAFIYLSDELTSSAEIEEKMKILLARISEKLV
;
A
#
# COMPACT_ATOMS: atom_id res chain seq x y z
N MET A 1 -10.12 9.67 -4.47
CA MET A 1 -9.16 8.55 -4.58
C MET A 1 -9.40 7.61 -5.77
N PHE A 2 -10.59 7.56 -6.40
CA PHE A 2 -10.87 6.66 -7.54
C PHE A 2 -11.32 7.39 -8.83
N ALA A 3 -10.97 8.67 -8.98
CA ALA A 3 -11.33 9.47 -10.15
C ALA A 3 -10.08 10.00 -10.86
N GLY A 4 -10.14 10.04 -12.20
CA GLY A 4 -9.36 10.89 -13.11
C GLY A 4 -7.84 10.65 -13.28
N GLY A 5 -7.13 10.11 -12.28
CA GLY A 5 -5.66 10.03 -12.33
C GLY A 5 -5.02 8.94 -11.46
N SER A 6 -5.84 8.07 -10.86
CA SER A 6 -5.35 6.99 -10.01
C SER A 6 -4.86 5.79 -10.82
N LYS A 7 -3.58 5.44 -10.68
CA LYS A 7 -3.01 4.20 -11.21
C LYS A 7 -3.26 3.07 -10.20
N SER A 8 -3.56 1.87 -10.68
CA SER A 8 -3.73 0.72 -9.79
C SER A 8 -3.16 -0.56 -10.38
N PHE A 9 -2.73 -1.46 -9.51
CA PHE A 9 -2.33 -2.81 -9.90
C PHE A 9 -2.54 -3.77 -8.74
N SER A 10 -2.71 -5.05 -9.08
CA SER A 10 -3.01 -6.11 -8.12
C SER A 10 -2.00 -7.23 -8.23
N ILE A 11 -1.51 -7.67 -7.09
CA ILE A 11 -0.71 -8.88 -6.93
C ILE A 11 -1.35 -9.66 -5.78
N PHE A 12 -2.06 -10.73 -6.11
CA PHE A 12 -2.83 -11.48 -5.11
C PHE A 12 -1.95 -11.84 -3.90
N PRO A 13 -2.43 -11.62 -2.65
CA PRO A 13 -3.76 -11.16 -2.25
C PRO A 13 -3.91 -9.62 -2.05
N LEU A 14 -2.95 -8.82 -2.51
CA LEU A 14 -2.91 -7.37 -2.33
C LEU A 14 -3.21 -6.60 -3.62
N ARG A 15 -3.95 -5.51 -3.49
CA ARG A 15 -4.12 -4.52 -4.54
C ARG A 15 -3.61 -3.19 -4.04
N VAL A 16 -2.91 -2.46 -4.90
CA VAL A 16 -2.50 -1.10 -4.61
C VAL A 16 -3.12 -0.14 -5.61
N VAL A 17 -3.53 1.01 -5.11
CA VAL A 17 -4.03 2.14 -5.88
C VAL A 17 -3.20 3.32 -5.44
N TYR A 18 -2.63 4.07 -6.36
CA TYR A 18 -1.84 5.24 -6.03
C TYR A 18 -2.16 6.39 -6.98
N MET A 19 -2.05 7.61 -6.47
CA MET A 19 -2.26 8.82 -7.24
C MET A 19 -1.35 9.93 -6.72
N PRO A 20 -0.82 10.79 -7.61
CA PRO A 20 -0.19 12.03 -7.19
C PRO A 20 -1.22 12.90 -6.47
N VAL A 21 -0.75 13.60 -5.45
CA VAL A 21 -1.52 14.57 -4.68
C VAL A 21 -0.68 15.84 -4.54
N GLU A 22 -1.35 16.98 -4.48
CA GLU A 22 -0.72 18.28 -4.24
C GLU A 22 -1.08 18.74 -2.83
N ASN A 23 -0.21 19.54 -2.20
CA ASN A 23 -0.45 20.20 -0.91
C ASN A 23 -0.72 19.23 0.27
N GLN A 24 0.12 18.22 0.40
CA GLN A 24 0.14 17.28 1.51
C GLN A 24 1.34 17.57 2.43
N ASP A 25 1.17 17.53 3.76
CA ASP A 25 2.29 17.74 4.69
C ASP A 25 3.31 16.58 4.67
N VAL A 26 2.95 15.47 4.03
CA VAL A 26 3.76 14.25 3.95
C VAL A 26 3.98 13.84 2.50
N GLN A 27 5.16 13.32 2.20
CA GLN A 27 5.52 12.84 0.87
C GLN A 27 4.69 11.63 0.43
N ALA A 28 4.35 10.74 1.36
CA ALA A 28 3.51 9.59 1.08
C ALA A 28 2.44 9.41 2.14
N SER A 29 1.17 9.45 1.74
CA SER A 29 0.04 9.10 2.58
C SER A 29 -0.41 7.68 2.26
N ILE A 30 -0.51 6.82 3.28
CA ILE A 30 -0.95 5.44 3.11
C ILE A 30 -2.34 5.20 3.68
N LEU A 31 -3.16 4.45 2.93
CA LEU A 31 -4.45 3.95 3.36
C LEU A 31 -4.45 2.42 3.30
N LEU A 32 -4.89 1.77 4.39
CA LEU A 32 -4.98 0.32 4.47
C LEU A 32 -6.44 -0.13 4.60
N SER A 33 -6.95 -0.75 3.54
CA SER A 33 -8.29 -1.29 3.46
C SER A 33 -8.28 -2.82 3.53
N VAL A 34 -9.14 -3.37 4.38
CA VAL A 34 -9.36 -4.83 4.50
C VAL A 34 -10.86 -5.06 4.49
N SER A 35 -11.33 -6.00 3.67
CA SER A 35 -12.76 -6.24 3.47
C SER A 35 -13.45 -6.67 4.77
N LYS A 36 -14.52 -5.94 5.15
CA LYS A 36 -15.40 -6.31 6.28
C LYS A 36 -16.22 -7.57 6.00
N LYS A 37 -16.58 -7.82 4.74
CA LYS A 37 -17.37 -8.98 4.31
C LYS A 37 -16.59 -10.29 4.47
N ARG A 38 -15.30 -10.26 4.10
CA ARG A 38 -14.40 -11.43 4.16
C ARG A 38 -13.95 -11.75 5.59
N PHE A 39 -13.55 -10.73 6.35
CA PHE A 39 -13.18 -10.89 7.76
C PHE A 39 -14.27 -10.33 8.69
N LYS A 40 -15.19 -11.21 9.09
CA LYS A 40 -16.25 -10.86 10.06
C LYS A 40 -15.67 -10.47 11.43
N ARG A 41 -14.60 -11.15 11.89
CA ARG A 41 -13.95 -10.86 13.18
C ARG A 41 -12.97 -9.68 13.07
N ALA A 42 -13.17 -8.66 13.91
CA ALA A 42 -12.33 -7.45 13.94
C ALA A 42 -10.85 -7.77 14.23
N VAL A 43 -10.57 -8.73 15.11
CA VAL A 43 -9.21 -9.15 15.47
C VAL A 43 -8.42 -9.63 14.25
N LYS A 44 -9.04 -10.41 13.36
CA LYS A 44 -8.38 -10.89 12.12
C LYS A 44 -8.05 -9.72 11.18
N ARG A 45 -8.96 -8.77 10.99
CA ARG A 45 -8.71 -7.55 10.20
C ARG A 45 -7.55 -6.74 10.78
N ASN A 46 -7.52 -6.58 12.10
CA ASN A 46 -6.47 -5.82 12.79
C ASN A 46 -5.11 -6.51 12.65
N ARG A 47 -5.06 -7.84 12.68
CA ARG A 47 -3.85 -8.61 12.41
C ARG A 47 -3.32 -8.35 11.00
N VAL A 48 -4.16 -8.46 9.97
CA VAL A 48 -3.76 -8.18 8.57
C VAL A 48 -3.31 -6.74 8.41
N LYS A 49 -4.05 -5.76 8.95
CA LYS A 49 -3.64 -4.35 8.92
C LYS A 49 -2.31 -4.12 9.64
N ARG A 50 -2.04 -4.84 10.74
CA ARG A 50 -0.75 -4.76 11.46
C ARG A 50 0.39 -5.32 10.60
N GLN A 51 0.21 -6.49 9.98
CA GLN A 51 1.20 -7.08 9.08
C GLN A 51 1.52 -6.13 7.91
N LEU A 52 0.50 -5.53 7.30
CA LEU A 52 0.69 -4.56 6.21
C LEU A 52 1.44 -3.30 6.65
N ARG A 53 1.12 -2.77 7.84
CA ARG A 53 1.83 -1.61 8.40
C ARG A 53 3.30 -1.91 8.64
N GLU A 54 3.62 -3.06 9.24
CA GLU A 54 5.01 -3.43 9.51
C GLU A 54 5.79 -3.63 8.22
N ALA A 55 5.22 -4.36 7.24
CA ALA A 55 5.83 -4.55 5.93
C ALA A 55 6.10 -3.20 5.23
N TYR A 56 5.13 -2.28 5.24
CA TYR A 56 5.35 -0.94 4.69
C TYR A 56 6.42 -0.16 5.48
N ARG A 57 6.37 -0.19 6.81
CA ARG A 57 7.31 0.55 7.68
C ARG A 57 8.77 0.17 7.42
N MET A 58 9.03 -1.10 7.14
CA MET A 58 10.38 -1.59 6.83
C MET A 58 10.89 -1.11 5.46
N HIS A 59 10.01 -0.98 4.48
CA HIS A 59 10.40 -0.74 3.08
C HIS A 59 10.06 0.67 2.56
N LYS A 60 9.46 1.54 3.39
CA LYS A 60 9.05 2.90 2.99
C LYS A 60 10.19 3.83 2.61
N HIS A 61 11.39 3.61 3.16
CA HIS A 61 12.51 4.56 3.04
C HIS A 61 12.91 4.78 1.58
N GLN A 62 12.99 3.71 0.80
CA GLN A 62 13.30 3.77 -0.63
C GLN A 62 12.27 4.59 -1.40
N LEU A 63 10.98 4.40 -1.13
CA LEU A 63 9.92 5.14 -1.79
C LEU A 63 9.93 6.64 -1.40
N LEU A 64 10.13 6.93 -0.11
CA LEU A 64 10.16 8.30 0.40
C LEU A 64 11.34 9.10 -0.18
N GLN A 65 12.52 8.48 -0.31
CA GLN A 65 13.67 9.11 -0.95
C GLN A 65 13.34 9.55 -2.38
N ILE A 66 12.81 8.64 -3.21
CA ILE A 66 12.43 8.96 -4.60
C ILE A 66 11.39 10.09 -4.67
N LEU A 67 10.40 10.08 -3.76
CA LEU A 67 9.39 11.13 -3.69
C LEU A 67 9.98 12.48 -3.24
N THR A 68 10.95 12.46 -2.32
CA THR A 68 11.70 13.64 -1.88
C THR A 68 12.47 14.25 -3.04
N ASP A 69 13.25 13.43 -3.76
CA ASP A 69 14.13 13.88 -4.84
C ASP A 69 13.32 14.48 -5.99
N LYS A 70 12.12 13.95 -6.26
CA LYS A 70 11.21 14.47 -7.28
C LYS A 70 10.29 15.60 -6.79
N GLN A 71 10.36 15.98 -5.51
CA GLN A 71 9.42 16.92 -4.87
C GLN A 71 7.94 16.58 -5.13
N GLN A 72 7.63 15.28 -5.14
CA GLN A 72 6.29 14.77 -5.42
C GLN A 72 5.66 14.17 -4.17
N GLN A 73 4.33 14.24 -4.11
CA GLN A 73 3.55 13.67 -3.03
C GLN A 73 2.58 12.64 -3.58
N LEU A 74 2.43 11.53 -2.86
CA LEU A 74 1.69 10.37 -3.33
C LEU A 74 0.70 9.87 -2.28
N ALA A 75 -0.53 9.65 -2.70
CA ALA A 75 -1.52 8.93 -1.92
C ALA A 75 -1.56 7.48 -2.40
N ILE A 76 -1.37 6.53 -1.48
CA ILE A 76 -1.26 5.10 -1.76
C ILE A 76 -2.28 4.35 -0.90
N ALA A 77 -3.21 3.65 -1.52
CA ALA A 77 -4.16 2.78 -0.86
C ALA A 77 -3.83 1.31 -1.14
N PHE A 78 -3.51 0.56 -0.09
CA PHE A 78 -3.40 -0.90 -0.14
C PHE A 78 -4.74 -1.53 0.27
N ILE A 79 -5.22 -2.46 -0.55
CA ILE A 79 -6.49 -3.15 -0.41
C ILE A 79 -6.20 -4.64 -0.34
N TYR A 80 -6.54 -5.27 0.77
CA TYR A 80 -6.42 -6.71 0.93
C TYR A 80 -7.66 -7.42 0.36
N LEU A 81 -7.44 -8.30 -0.63
CA LEU A 81 -8.49 -8.93 -1.42
C LEU A 81 -8.85 -10.34 -0.96
N SER A 82 -8.01 -11.01 -0.18
CA SER A 82 -8.25 -12.38 0.31
C SER A 82 -9.14 -12.40 1.58
N ASP A 83 -9.75 -13.55 1.85
CA ASP A 83 -10.46 -13.93 3.08
C ASP A 83 -9.63 -14.81 4.02
N GLU A 84 -8.45 -15.24 3.59
CA GLU A 84 -7.56 -16.09 4.36
C GLU A 84 -6.47 -15.29 5.07
N LEU A 85 -5.92 -15.85 6.16
CA LEU A 85 -4.80 -15.22 6.86
C LEU A 85 -3.49 -15.63 6.19
N THR A 86 -2.93 -14.74 5.38
CA THR A 86 -1.60 -14.94 4.81
C THR A 86 -0.50 -14.77 5.87
N SER A 87 0.60 -15.50 5.69
CA SER A 87 1.80 -15.34 6.51
C SER A 87 2.38 -13.92 6.39
N SER A 88 3.09 -13.46 7.42
CA SER A 88 3.73 -12.14 7.38
C SER A 88 4.81 -12.05 6.30
N ALA A 89 5.53 -13.17 6.06
CA ALA A 89 6.59 -13.24 5.05
C ALA A 89 6.04 -13.03 3.64
N GLU A 90 4.95 -13.70 3.28
CA GLU A 90 4.29 -13.51 1.99
C GLU A 90 3.76 -12.08 1.83
N ILE A 91 3.14 -11.50 2.88
CA ILE A 91 2.68 -10.10 2.83
C ILE A 91 3.85 -9.15 2.59
N GLU A 92 4.98 -9.37 3.25
CA GLU A 92 6.18 -8.57 3.07
C GLU A 92 6.74 -8.69 1.65
N GLU A 93 6.84 -9.90 1.11
CA GLU A 93 7.30 -10.13 -0.25
C GLU A 93 6.41 -9.42 -1.27
N LYS A 94 5.08 -9.58 -1.16
CA LYS A 94 4.15 -8.86 -2.04
C LYS A 94 4.25 -7.35 -1.86
N MET A 95 4.43 -6.84 -0.64
CA MET A 95 4.61 -5.42 -0.38
C MET A 95 5.88 -4.87 -1.06
N LYS A 96 7.01 -5.58 -0.98
CA LYS A 96 8.25 -5.20 -1.67
C LYS A 96 8.03 -5.04 -3.17
N ILE A 97 7.39 -6.04 -3.81
CA ILE A 97 7.11 -6.01 -5.24
C ILE A 97 6.19 -4.83 -5.59
N LEU A 98 5.17 -4.56 -4.76
CA LEU A 98 4.28 -3.42 -4.96
C LEU A 98 5.02 -2.09 -4.87
N LEU A 99 5.88 -1.91 -3.86
CA LEU A 99 6.65 -0.68 -3.67
C LEU A 99 7.66 -0.47 -4.81
N ALA A 100 8.39 -1.52 -5.19
CA ALA A 100 9.34 -1.49 -6.31
C ALA A 100 8.65 -1.07 -7.62
N ARG A 101 7.47 -1.62 -7.89
CA ARG A 101 6.69 -1.30 -9.09
C ARG A 101 6.07 0.11 -9.07
N ILE A 102 5.79 0.65 -7.88
CA ILE A 102 5.42 2.08 -7.74
C ILE A 102 6.64 2.94 -8.06
N SER A 103 7.81 2.63 -7.50
CA SER A 103 9.03 3.41 -7.76
C SER A 103 9.42 3.38 -9.24
N GLU A 104 9.37 2.24 -9.92
CA GLU A 104 9.66 2.14 -11.35
C GLU A 104 8.73 3.00 -12.21
N LYS A 105 7.45 3.12 -11.81
CA LYS A 105 6.47 3.94 -12.54
C LYS A 105 6.52 5.42 -12.17
N LEU A 106 7.28 5.77 -11.14
CA LEU A 106 7.55 7.15 -10.75
C LEU A 106 8.83 7.66 -11.39
N VAL A 107 9.82 6.80 -11.68
CA VAL A 107 11.03 7.12 -12.47
C VAL A 107 10.63 7.60 -13.85
#